data_AF-A0A2E2MV02-F1
#
_entry.id   AF-A0A2E2MV02-F1
#
_cell.length_a   1.000
_cell.length_b   1.000
_cell.length_c   1.000
_cell.angle_alpha   90.00
_cell.angle_beta   90.00
_cell.angle_gamma   90.00
#
_symmetry.space_group_name_H-M   'P 1'
#
loop_
_entity.id
_entity.type
_entity.pdbx_description
1 polymer ?
#
loop_
_entity_poly.entity_id
_entity_poly.type
_entity_poly.pdbx_seq_one_letter_code
_entity_poly.pdbx_strand_id
1 'polypeptide(L)'
;MVKEWKALGDAAANREQSERFRATSERIRESLKAWREQQQRLREANLAEREALCEQIEALLEQPAAQADPDALREIRDQAREQWRRTAPVPRDHAEAIGRRFGRIRHQLQALIDRRANEIADAKREVIDQARALVEARLPARQRADQAKALQQRWRELGRAPKGEEQTLWREFRQLCDQIFAQRDAERDDRAQRARERLEQMQALIDRIDAWQPTASSEAEWLDKAVDEASALEPLPSGRRTEGMRKRWTGIVRARRERLERLSVAEVVGRWREVKPLILQHLEADDDCLAGRLCSDVEIPAALSLPPALKQAHAQRNAARHDPAPAEEVAERLARLRVHLALLAGHPIGHQDEPLRLAIQVDRLNDSLGQAPSREDELISVLCWLLATGPVSRQQWEREVQELDALLDGLSQLPPP
;
A
#
# COMPACT_ATOMS: atom_id res chain seq x y z
N MET A 1 60.85 -69.19 33.73
CA MET A 1 61.69 -69.52 34.90
C MET A 1 61.61 -70.96 35.38
N VAL A 2 60.52 -71.47 36.00
CA VAL A 2 60.51 -72.88 36.52
C VAL A 2 60.48 -73.93 35.41
N LYS A 3 59.76 -73.68 34.30
CA LYS A 3 59.78 -74.54 33.10
C LYS A 3 61.14 -74.53 32.38
N GLU A 4 61.80 -73.37 32.32
CA GLU A 4 63.14 -73.20 31.73
C GLU A 4 64.23 -73.86 32.59
N TRP A 5 64.12 -73.80 33.92
CA TRP A 5 65.02 -74.51 34.84
C TRP A 5 64.92 -76.04 34.68
N LYS A 6 63.71 -76.58 34.50
CA LYS A 6 63.51 -78.02 34.21
C LYS A 6 64.05 -78.45 32.83
N ALA A 7 64.22 -77.52 31.90
CA ALA A 7 64.76 -77.80 30.57
C ALA A 7 66.30 -77.87 30.53
N LEU A 8 66.99 -77.56 31.63
CA LEU A 8 68.46 -77.55 31.74
C LEU A 8 69.11 -78.92 32.03
N GLY A 9 68.34 -80.02 32.07
CA GLY A 9 68.90 -81.37 32.26
C GLY A 9 69.68 -81.53 33.59
N ASP A 10 70.86 -82.17 33.54
CA ASP A 10 71.72 -82.52 34.71
C ASP A 10 72.13 -81.35 35.60
N ALA A 11 72.06 -80.09 35.15
CA ALA A 11 72.29 -78.92 36.00
C ALA A 11 71.18 -78.70 37.05
N ALA A 12 70.03 -79.37 36.91
CA ALA A 12 68.97 -79.41 37.91
C ALA A 12 69.13 -80.57 38.93
N ALA A 13 70.14 -81.45 38.76
CA ALA A 13 70.34 -82.66 39.56
C ALA A 13 71.07 -82.43 40.89
N ASN A 14 71.80 -81.31 41.05
CA ASN A 14 72.40 -80.96 42.34
C ASN A 14 71.33 -80.39 43.29
N ARG A 15 71.03 -81.16 44.34
CA ARG A 15 70.00 -80.84 45.35
C ARG A 15 70.18 -79.44 45.94
N GLU A 16 71.41 -79.03 46.22
CA GLU A 16 71.73 -77.72 46.79
C GLU A 16 71.43 -76.55 45.83
N GLN A 17 71.76 -76.70 44.54
CA GLN A 17 71.51 -75.66 43.53
C GLN A 17 70.02 -75.55 43.21
N SER A 18 69.29 -76.67 43.17
CA SER A 18 67.84 -76.69 43.05
C SER A 18 67.15 -76.03 44.27
N GLU A 19 67.63 -76.28 45.48
CA GLU A 19 67.11 -75.65 46.71
C GLU A 19 67.39 -74.14 46.74
N ARG A 20 68.60 -73.71 46.38
CA ARG A 20 68.94 -72.28 46.24
C ARG A 20 68.12 -71.58 45.15
N PHE A 21 67.90 -72.21 44.00
CA PHE A 21 67.04 -71.68 42.94
C PHE A 21 65.58 -71.58 43.39
N ARG A 22 65.06 -72.61 44.07
CA ARG A 22 63.69 -72.59 44.63
C ARG A 22 63.54 -71.48 45.68
N ALA A 23 64.44 -71.37 46.65
CA ALA A 23 64.43 -70.33 47.67
C ALA A 23 64.51 -68.91 47.07
N THR A 24 65.36 -68.72 46.05
CA THR A 24 65.48 -67.43 45.36
C THR A 24 64.23 -67.13 44.51
N SER A 25 63.69 -68.15 43.83
CA SER A 25 62.44 -68.05 43.05
C SER A 25 61.23 -67.78 43.92
N GLU A 26 61.16 -68.37 45.11
CA GLU A 26 60.14 -68.14 46.13
C GLU A 26 60.25 -66.72 46.69
N ARG A 27 61.45 -66.26 47.05
CA ARG A 27 61.67 -64.87 47.49
C ARG A 27 61.25 -63.86 46.43
N ILE A 28 61.57 -64.10 45.15
CA ILE A 28 61.11 -63.27 44.04
C ILE A 28 59.59 -63.35 43.88
N ARG A 29 58.99 -64.54 43.96
CA ARG A 29 57.53 -64.71 43.89
C ARG A 29 56.82 -63.98 45.03
N GLU A 30 57.32 -64.09 46.25
CA GLU A 30 56.76 -63.41 47.43
C GLU A 30 56.89 -61.89 47.28
N SER A 31 58.05 -61.40 46.82
CA SER A 31 58.25 -59.95 46.57
C SER A 31 57.34 -59.39 45.48
N LEU A 32 57.04 -60.19 44.45
CA LEU A 32 56.14 -59.79 43.35
C LEU A 32 54.67 -60.05 43.65
N LYS A 33 54.33 -60.73 44.74
CA LYS A 33 52.96 -61.11 45.09
C LYS A 33 52.07 -59.87 45.24
N ALA A 34 52.51 -58.91 46.06
CA ALA A 34 51.79 -57.65 46.28
C ALA A 34 51.59 -56.85 44.97
N TRP A 35 52.62 -56.78 44.11
CA TRP A 35 52.52 -56.13 42.80
C TRP A 35 51.54 -56.86 41.87
N ARG A 36 51.57 -58.20 41.82
CA ARG A 36 50.61 -59.00 41.01
C ARG A 36 49.18 -58.83 41.52
N GLU A 37 48.98 -58.84 42.83
CA GLU A 37 47.67 -58.59 43.45
C GLU A 37 47.17 -57.17 43.17
N GLN A 38 48.06 -56.17 43.17
CA GLN A 38 47.71 -54.80 42.79
C GLN A 38 47.36 -54.69 41.29
N GLN A 39 48.13 -55.33 40.41
CA GLN A 39 47.84 -55.38 38.98
C GLN A 39 46.55 -56.14 38.67
N GLN A 40 46.27 -57.20 39.43
CA GLN A 40 45.02 -57.94 39.31
C GLN A 40 43.83 -57.09 39.75
N ARG A 41 43.93 -56.41 40.90
CA ARG A 41 42.92 -55.45 41.37
C ARG A 41 42.66 -54.31 40.38
N LEU A 42 43.72 -53.77 39.77
CA LEU A 42 43.58 -52.74 38.72
C LEU A 42 42.83 -53.29 37.49
N ARG A 43 43.15 -54.50 37.05
CA ARG A 43 42.47 -55.14 35.90
C ARG A 43 41.00 -55.43 36.22
N GLU A 44 40.69 -55.90 37.42
CA GLU A 44 39.33 -56.13 37.89
C GLU A 44 38.54 -54.82 37.98
N ALA A 45 39.15 -53.75 38.50
CA ALA A 45 38.54 -52.41 38.50
C ALA A 45 38.27 -51.89 37.09
N ASN A 46 39.24 -52.02 36.16
CA ASN A 46 39.06 -51.66 34.76
C ASN A 46 37.97 -52.49 34.06
N LEU A 47 37.84 -53.78 34.41
CA LEU A 47 36.78 -54.65 33.90
C LEU A 47 35.42 -54.16 34.37
N ALA A 48 35.26 -53.90 35.67
CA ALA A 48 34.02 -53.37 36.24
C ALA A 48 33.63 -52.02 35.61
N GLU A 49 34.60 -51.14 35.35
CA GLU A 49 34.33 -49.86 34.68
C GLU A 49 33.87 -50.04 33.23
N ARG A 50 34.45 -51.01 32.51
CA ARG A 50 34.00 -51.36 31.15
C ARG A 50 32.62 -52.01 31.12
N GLU A 51 32.29 -52.82 32.11
CA GLU A 51 30.97 -53.41 32.28
C GLU A 51 29.92 -52.32 32.54
N ALA A 52 30.20 -51.41 33.47
CA ALA A 52 29.34 -50.26 33.75
C ALA A 52 29.15 -49.36 32.51
N LEU A 53 30.20 -49.10 31.73
CA LEU A 53 30.10 -48.38 30.47
C LEU A 53 29.18 -49.09 29.46
N CYS A 54 29.28 -50.42 29.36
CA CYS A 54 28.40 -51.18 28.47
C CYS A 54 26.94 -51.10 28.93
N GLU A 55 26.69 -51.25 30.23
CA GLU A 55 25.34 -51.14 30.82
C GLU A 55 24.71 -49.77 30.56
N GLN A 56 25.47 -48.69 30.71
CA GLN A 56 24.98 -47.32 30.45
C GLN A 56 24.53 -47.13 28.99
N ILE A 57 25.32 -47.64 28.03
CA ILE A 57 24.99 -47.53 26.60
C ILE A 57 23.82 -48.45 26.26
N GLU A 58 23.77 -49.65 26.84
CA GLU A 58 22.65 -50.60 26.65
C GLU A 58 21.33 -50.01 27.16
N ALA A 59 21.33 -49.39 28.34
CA ALA A 59 20.15 -48.72 28.89
C ALA A 59 19.65 -47.58 27.98
N LEU A 60 20.56 -46.79 27.40
CA LEU A 60 20.23 -45.76 26.41
C LEU A 60 19.62 -46.37 25.13
N LEU A 61 20.14 -47.52 24.68
CA LEU A 61 19.66 -48.20 23.47
C LEU A 61 18.31 -48.90 23.68
N GLU A 62 18.01 -49.35 24.89
CA GLU A 62 16.71 -49.92 25.25
C GLU A 62 15.61 -48.87 25.28
N GLN A 63 15.91 -47.67 25.78
CA GLN A 63 14.95 -46.58 25.91
C GLN A 63 15.51 -45.26 25.36
N PRO A 64 15.71 -45.15 24.03
CA PRO A 64 16.20 -43.93 23.43
C PRO A 64 15.13 -42.84 23.54
N ALA A 65 15.54 -41.64 23.96
CA ALA A 65 14.63 -40.50 24.01
C ALA A 65 14.00 -40.24 22.62
N ALA A 66 12.70 -39.93 22.60
CA ALA A 66 11.94 -39.80 21.36
C ALA A 66 12.52 -38.77 20.37
N GLN A 67 13.12 -37.71 20.89
CA GLN A 67 13.77 -36.63 20.13
C GLN A 67 15.27 -36.49 20.48
N ALA A 68 15.96 -37.60 20.72
CA ALA A 68 17.40 -37.55 20.98
C ALA A 68 18.16 -36.92 19.80
N ASP A 69 18.87 -35.82 20.07
CA ASP A 69 19.71 -35.14 19.07
C ASP A 69 20.86 -36.04 18.61
N PRO A 70 21.03 -36.29 17.29
CA PRO A 70 22.17 -37.04 16.78
C PRO A 70 23.54 -36.50 17.19
N ASP A 71 23.69 -35.19 17.39
CA ASP A 71 24.96 -34.60 17.84
C ASP A 71 25.26 -35.00 19.30
N ALA A 72 24.27 -34.94 20.20
CA ALA A 72 24.43 -35.43 21.57
C ALA A 72 24.76 -36.94 21.61
N LEU A 73 24.12 -37.74 20.76
CA LEU A 73 24.43 -39.17 20.63
C LEU A 73 25.86 -39.43 20.11
N ARG A 74 26.37 -38.58 19.21
CA ARG A 74 27.77 -38.64 18.73
C ARG A 74 28.75 -38.32 19.86
N GLU A 75 28.44 -37.33 20.70
CA GLU A 75 29.25 -37.01 21.87
C GLU A 75 29.34 -38.18 22.84
N ILE A 76 28.21 -38.83 23.15
CA ILE A 76 28.17 -40.03 24.00
C ILE A 76 29.03 -41.16 23.40
N ARG A 77 28.90 -41.43 22.11
CA ARG A 77 29.70 -42.44 21.40
C ARG A 77 31.20 -42.13 21.49
N ASP A 78 31.58 -40.87 21.32
CA ASP A 78 32.98 -40.45 21.28
C ASP A 78 33.61 -40.45 22.68
N GLN A 79 32.84 -40.08 23.72
CA GLN A 79 33.21 -40.24 25.13
C GLN A 79 33.38 -41.71 25.51
N ALA A 80 32.43 -42.57 25.12
CA ALA A 80 32.52 -44.02 25.37
C ALA A 80 33.78 -44.63 24.74
N ARG A 81 34.16 -44.19 23.54
CA ARG A 81 35.41 -44.61 22.88
C ARG A 81 36.65 -44.16 23.66
N GLU A 82 36.64 -42.96 24.22
CA GLU A 82 37.75 -42.46 25.04
C GLU A 82 37.86 -43.20 26.38
N GLN A 83 36.74 -43.41 27.07
CA GLN A 83 36.72 -44.18 28.32
C GLN A 83 37.18 -45.62 28.11
N TRP A 84 36.76 -46.25 27.00
CA TRP A 84 37.24 -47.58 26.62
C TRP A 84 38.76 -47.65 26.43
N ARG A 85 39.37 -46.60 25.85
CA ARG A 85 40.83 -46.48 25.69
C ARG A 85 41.54 -46.34 27.02
N ARG A 86 40.98 -45.59 27.97
CA ARG A 86 41.58 -45.32 29.29
C ARG A 86 41.50 -46.52 30.23
N THR A 87 40.49 -47.36 30.10
CA THR A 87 40.23 -48.52 30.97
C THR A 87 40.98 -49.78 30.52
N ALA A 88 42.29 -49.68 30.30
CA ALA A 88 43.13 -50.81 29.91
C ALA A 88 44.35 -50.95 30.85
N PRO A 89 44.85 -52.17 31.13
CA PRO A 89 44.40 -53.48 30.65
C PRO A 89 43.30 -54.13 31.53
N VAL A 90 42.66 -55.20 31.03
CA VAL A 90 41.65 -56.03 31.73
C VAL A 90 42.11 -57.49 31.86
N PRO A 91 41.44 -58.35 32.66
CA PRO A 91 41.78 -59.77 32.76
C PRO A 91 41.66 -60.47 31.40
N ARG A 92 42.63 -61.33 31.07
CA ARG A 92 42.74 -61.95 29.74
C ARG A 92 41.51 -62.78 29.38
N ASP A 93 40.98 -63.52 30.36
CA ASP A 93 39.84 -64.42 30.15
C ASP A 93 38.54 -63.66 29.81
N HIS A 94 38.47 -62.38 30.15
CA HIS A 94 37.28 -61.53 29.94
C HIS A 94 37.45 -60.55 28.76
N ALA A 95 38.69 -60.32 28.31
CA ALA A 95 39.03 -59.29 27.33
C ALA A 95 38.26 -59.42 26.00
N GLU A 96 38.12 -60.65 25.49
CA GLU A 96 37.42 -60.90 24.23
C GLU A 96 35.90 -60.74 24.38
N ALA A 97 35.32 -61.24 25.48
CA ALA A 97 33.89 -61.15 25.75
C ALA A 97 33.43 -59.70 25.88
N ILE A 98 34.11 -58.91 26.72
CA ILE A 98 33.78 -57.50 26.92
C ILE A 98 34.04 -56.67 25.65
N GLY A 99 35.10 -56.99 24.90
CA GLY A 99 35.40 -56.34 23.63
C GLY A 99 34.32 -56.57 22.56
N ARG A 100 33.79 -57.81 22.46
CA ARG A 100 32.67 -58.11 21.57
C ARG A 100 31.38 -57.40 22.00
N ARG A 101 31.09 -57.34 23.30
CA ARG A 101 29.94 -56.60 23.86
C ARG A 101 30.03 -55.11 23.48
N PHE A 102 31.16 -54.47 23.76
CA PHE A 102 31.38 -53.06 23.42
C PHE A 102 31.31 -52.78 21.91
N GLY A 103 31.85 -53.69 21.09
CA GLY A 103 31.74 -53.60 19.63
C GLY A 103 30.28 -53.56 19.16
N ARG A 104 29.45 -54.49 19.67
CA ARG A 104 28.03 -54.59 19.31
C ARG A 104 27.26 -53.32 19.68
N ILE A 105 27.36 -52.87 20.92
CA ILE A 105 26.61 -51.69 21.40
C ILE A 105 27.07 -50.41 20.69
N ARG A 106 28.36 -50.30 20.33
CA ARG A 106 28.87 -49.19 19.51
C ARG A 106 28.25 -49.19 18.11
N HIS A 107 28.10 -50.36 17.48
CA HIS A 107 27.43 -50.48 16.18
C HIS A 107 25.94 -50.14 16.26
N GLN A 108 25.26 -50.58 17.32
CA GLN A 108 23.86 -50.22 17.58
C GLN A 108 23.68 -48.72 17.81
N LEU A 109 24.55 -48.09 18.60
CA LEU A 109 24.55 -46.65 18.82
C LEU A 109 24.81 -45.87 17.53
N GLN A 110 25.73 -46.36 16.69
CA GLN A 110 25.96 -45.76 15.36
C GLN A 110 24.71 -45.86 14.48
N ALA A 111 24.06 -47.02 14.42
CA ALA A 111 22.83 -47.21 13.66
C ALA A 111 21.69 -46.30 14.16
N LEU A 112 21.58 -46.07 15.48
CA LEU A 112 20.63 -45.13 16.04
C LEU A 112 20.93 -43.69 15.59
N ILE A 113 22.20 -43.25 15.66
CA ILE A 113 22.64 -41.91 15.20
C ILE A 113 22.28 -41.72 13.72
N ASP A 114 22.58 -42.71 12.87
CA ASP A 114 22.35 -42.62 11.43
C ASP A 114 20.85 -42.59 11.12
N ARG A 115 20.04 -43.43 11.80
CA ARG A 115 18.58 -43.40 11.70
C ARG A 115 18.02 -42.02 12.07
N ARG A 116 18.41 -41.46 13.20
CA ARG A 116 17.93 -40.14 13.65
C ARG A 116 18.37 -39.01 12.71
N ALA A 117 19.60 -39.06 12.22
CA ALA A 117 20.07 -38.08 11.24
C ALA A 117 19.26 -38.16 9.93
N ASN A 118 18.90 -39.37 9.47
CA ASN A 118 18.04 -39.55 8.30
C ASN A 118 16.61 -39.06 8.53
N GLU A 119 16.02 -39.32 9.70
CA GLU A 119 14.70 -38.76 10.09
C GLU A 119 14.71 -37.22 10.02
N ILE A 120 15.80 -36.57 10.46
CA ILE A 120 16.00 -35.12 10.31
C ILE A 120 16.14 -34.70 8.86
N ALA A 121 16.88 -35.46 8.05
CA ALA A 121 17.04 -35.19 6.61
C ALA A 121 15.69 -35.22 5.90
N ASP A 122 14.82 -36.19 6.21
CA ASP A 122 13.47 -36.30 5.68
C ASP A 122 12.60 -35.12 6.10
N ALA A 123 12.61 -34.76 7.39
CA ALA A 123 11.88 -33.58 7.87
C ALA A 123 12.38 -32.27 7.20
N LYS A 124 13.67 -32.16 6.89
CA LYS A 124 14.24 -31.02 6.15
C LYS A 124 13.80 -31.02 4.67
N ARG A 125 13.70 -32.18 4.03
CA ARG A 125 13.12 -32.32 2.68
C ARG A 125 11.67 -31.84 2.65
N GLU A 126 10.86 -32.22 3.64
CA GLU A 126 9.48 -31.71 3.76
C GLU A 126 9.40 -30.18 3.90
N VAL A 127 10.33 -29.58 4.65
CA VAL A 127 10.43 -28.12 4.78
C VAL A 127 10.82 -27.46 3.44
N ILE A 128 11.71 -28.09 2.68
CA ILE A 128 12.07 -27.64 1.32
C ILE A 128 10.87 -27.74 0.38
N ASP A 129 10.10 -28.82 0.44
CA ASP A 129 8.93 -29.00 -0.42
C ASP A 129 7.82 -28.00 -0.08
N GLN A 130 7.63 -27.68 1.22
CA GLN A 130 6.78 -26.57 1.63
C GLN A 130 7.30 -25.23 1.09
N ALA A 131 8.62 -24.97 1.14
CA ALA A 131 9.20 -23.76 0.57
C ALA A 131 9.02 -23.68 -0.95
N ARG A 132 9.15 -24.80 -1.69
CA ARG A 132 8.84 -24.89 -3.12
C ARG A 132 7.38 -24.54 -3.40
N ALA A 133 6.45 -25.14 -2.65
CA ALA A 133 5.03 -24.83 -2.80
C ALA A 133 4.74 -23.35 -2.53
N LEU A 134 5.45 -22.70 -1.60
CA LEU A 134 5.33 -21.27 -1.35
C LEU A 134 5.85 -20.41 -2.51
N VAL A 135 6.89 -20.83 -3.23
CA VAL A 135 7.36 -20.10 -4.41
C VAL A 135 6.26 -20.01 -5.47
N GLU A 136 5.52 -21.09 -5.69
CA GLU A 136 4.47 -21.19 -6.70
C GLU A 136 3.08 -20.72 -6.22
N ALA A 137 2.90 -20.57 -4.90
CA ALA A 137 1.62 -20.20 -4.32
C ALA A 137 1.12 -18.83 -4.80
N ARG A 138 -0.16 -18.76 -5.17
CA ARG A 138 -0.87 -17.51 -5.48
C ARG A 138 -1.31 -16.77 -4.21
N LEU A 139 -0.35 -16.50 -3.34
CA LEU A 139 -0.54 -15.74 -2.10
C LEU A 139 0.20 -14.40 -2.19
N PRO A 140 -0.26 -13.35 -1.49
CA PRO A 140 0.46 -12.07 -1.41
C PRO A 140 1.90 -12.30 -0.96
N ALA A 141 2.90 -11.66 -1.59
CA ALA A 141 4.31 -11.94 -1.28
C ALA A 141 4.68 -11.67 0.18
N ARG A 142 3.98 -10.77 0.87
CA ARG A 142 4.15 -10.57 2.32
C ARG A 142 3.78 -11.83 3.11
N GLN A 143 2.65 -12.46 2.80
CA GLN A 143 2.22 -13.69 3.48
C GLN A 143 3.18 -14.84 3.18
N ARG A 144 3.64 -14.97 1.93
CA ARG A 144 4.65 -15.97 1.54
C ARG A 144 5.96 -15.78 2.30
N ALA A 145 6.41 -14.53 2.45
CA ALA A 145 7.61 -14.21 3.22
C ALA A 145 7.46 -14.52 4.73
N ASP A 146 6.28 -14.31 5.31
CA ASP A 146 6.04 -14.63 6.72
C ASP A 146 5.97 -16.14 6.95
N GLN A 147 5.38 -16.91 6.03
CA GLN A 147 5.43 -18.38 6.06
C GLN A 147 6.85 -18.91 5.85
N ALA A 148 7.63 -18.31 4.95
CA ALA A 148 9.04 -18.67 4.77
C ALA A 148 9.88 -18.44 6.03
N LYS A 149 9.62 -17.38 6.82
CA LYS A 149 10.26 -17.19 8.13
C LYS A 149 9.91 -18.30 9.11
N ALA A 150 8.66 -18.75 9.14
CA ALA A 150 8.25 -19.87 9.98
C ALA A 150 8.98 -21.17 9.58
N LEU A 151 9.15 -21.42 8.27
CA LEU A 151 9.96 -22.53 7.77
C LEU A 151 11.43 -22.41 8.17
N GLN A 152 12.01 -21.20 8.14
CA GLN A 152 13.39 -20.97 8.60
C GLN A 152 13.55 -21.26 10.09
N GLN A 153 12.53 -20.97 10.90
CA GLN A 153 12.53 -21.29 12.33
C GLN A 153 12.43 -22.81 12.55
N ARG A 154 11.49 -23.48 11.87
CA ARG A 154 11.36 -24.95 11.90
C ARG A 154 12.65 -25.63 11.46
N TRP A 155 13.31 -25.12 10.41
CA TRP A 155 14.60 -25.64 9.95
C TRP A 155 15.67 -25.65 11.04
N ARG A 156 15.75 -24.57 11.84
CA ARG A 156 16.73 -24.45 12.93
C ARG A 156 16.45 -25.42 14.07
N GLU A 157 15.18 -25.75 14.30
CA GLU A 157 14.74 -26.68 15.35
C GLU A 157 15.00 -28.15 15.00
N LEU A 158 15.04 -28.50 13.70
CA LEU A 158 15.20 -29.89 13.23
C LEU A 158 16.59 -30.49 13.48
N GLY A 159 17.60 -29.75 13.98
CA GLY A 159 18.95 -30.29 14.20
C GLY A 159 19.74 -30.53 12.89
N ARG A 160 20.75 -31.40 12.91
CA ARG A 160 21.66 -31.64 11.76
C ARG A 160 21.45 -33.00 11.10
N ALA A 161 21.27 -32.99 9.78
CA ALA A 161 21.24 -34.17 8.92
C ALA A 161 22.67 -34.76 8.76
N PRO A 162 22.83 -35.90 8.06
CA PRO A 162 24.15 -36.45 7.78
C PRO A 162 25.04 -35.43 7.05
N LYS A 163 26.35 -35.43 7.36
CA LYS A 163 27.31 -34.42 6.86
C LYS A 163 27.29 -34.23 5.33
N GLY A 164 27.01 -35.29 4.56
CA GLY A 164 26.96 -35.22 3.10
C GLY A 164 25.69 -34.57 2.53
N GLU A 165 24.57 -34.61 3.26
CA GLU A 165 23.28 -34.12 2.78
C GLU A 165 22.95 -32.74 3.32
N GLU A 166 23.38 -32.41 4.55
CA GLU A 166 23.10 -31.15 5.23
C GLU A 166 23.40 -29.93 4.36
N GLN A 167 24.58 -29.91 3.72
CA GLN A 167 24.99 -28.77 2.89
C GLN A 167 24.11 -28.61 1.64
N THR A 168 23.71 -29.72 1.03
CA THR A 168 22.86 -29.74 -0.16
C THR A 168 21.46 -29.27 0.18
N LEU A 169 20.86 -29.84 1.22
CA LEU A 169 19.52 -29.45 1.70
C LEU A 169 19.51 -27.97 2.11
N TRP A 170 20.54 -27.49 2.82
CA TRP A 170 20.62 -26.08 3.23
C TRP A 170 20.71 -25.14 2.02
N ARG A 171 21.52 -25.48 1.01
CA ARG A 171 21.67 -24.66 -0.19
C ARG A 171 20.35 -24.52 -0.94
N GLU A 172 19.64 -25.63 -1.12
CA GLU A 172 18.34 -25.66 -1.78
C GLU A 172 17.29 -24.86 -1.00
N PHE A 173 17.17 -25.11 0.31
CA PHE A 173 16.24 -24.37 1.17
C PHE A 173 16.51 -22.87 1.15
N ARG A 174 17.80 -22.47 1.26
CA ARG A 174 18.19 -21.06 1.23
C ARG A 174 17.84 -20.39 -0.09
N GLN A 175 18.11 -21.04 -1.22
CA GLN A 175 17.76 -20.50 -2.54
C GLN A 175 16.26 -20.23 -2.67
N LEU A 176 15.41 -21.14 -2.20
CA LEU A 176 13.95 -20.95 -2.19
C LEU A 176 13.54 -19.78 -1.30
N CYS A 177 14.10 -19.66 -0.09
CA CYS A 177 13.84 -18.52 0.78
C CYS A 177 14.28 -17.19 0.14
N ASP A 178 15.48 -17.15 -0.44
CA ASP A 178 16.03 -15.96 -1.09
C ASP A 178 15.11 -15.53 -2.25
N GLN A 179 14.58 -16.48 -3.03
CA GLN A 179 13.61 -16.21 -4.10
C GLN A 179 12.30 -15.61 -3.56
N ILE A 180 11.74 -16.16 -2.47
CA ILE A 180 10.51 -15.65 -1.86
C ILE A 180 10.70 -14.22 -1.35
N PHE A 181 11.82 -13.94 -0.69
CA PHE A 181 12.09 -12.59 -0.17
C PHE A 181 12.39 -11.59 -1.29
N ALA A 182 13.10 -12.01 -2.35
CA ALA A 182 13.34 -11.18 -3.52
C ALA A 182 12.02 -10.78 -4.21
N GLN A 183 11.06 -11.70 -4.34
CA GLN A 183 9.74 -11.39 -4.89
C GLN A 183 8.96 -10.39 -4.04
N ARG A 184 9.00 -10.51 -2.70
CA ARG A 184 8.39 -9.54 -1.78
C ARG A 184 9.01 -8.15 -1.96
N ASP A 185 10.33 -8.07 -2.05
CA ASP A 185 11.03 -6.80 -2.18
C ASP A 185 10.75 -6.16 -3.54
N ALA A 186 10.73 -6.93 -4.62
CA ALA A 186 10.31 -6.47 -5.94
C ALA A 186 8.88 -5.90 -5.93
N GLU A 187 7.90 -6.61 -5.36
CA GLU A 187 6.52 -6.11 -5.24
C GLU A 187 6.40 -4.86 -4.36
N ARG A 188 7.23 -4.73 -3.33
CA ARG A 188 7.27 -3.54 -2.48
C ARG A 188 7.82 -2.35 -3.26
N ASP A 189 8.93 -2.54 -3.95
CA ASP A 189 9.63 -1.47 -4.66
C ASP A 189 8.81 -1.01 -5.88
N ASP A 190 8.18 -1.93 -6.60
CA ASP A 190 7.23 -1.64 -7.69
C ASP A 190 5.99 -0.86 -7.19
N ARG A 191 5.42 -1.24 -6.03
CA ARG A 191 4.35 -0.45 -5.39
C ARG A 191 4.81 0.96 -4.99
N ALA A 192 6.02 1.08 -4.44
CA ALA A 192 6.58 2.37 -4.05
C ALA A 192 6.84 3.25 -5.29
N GLN A 193 7.29 2.66 -6.39
CA GLN A 193 7.54 3.36 -7.65
C GLN A 193 6.22 3.87 -8.26
N ARG A 194 5.19 3.02 -8.40
CA ARG A 194 3.86 3.44 -8.86
C ARG A 194 3.22 4.52 -7.99
N ALA A 195 3.50 4.49 -6.68
CA ALA A 195 3.03 5.50 -5.74
C ALA A 195 3.73 6.86 -5.96
N ARG A 196 5.05 6.84 -6.25
CA ARG A 196 5.83 8.04 -6.58
C ARG A 196 5.38 8.64 -7.91
N GLU A 197 5.24 7.81 -8.94
CA GLU A 197 4.78 8.25 -10.27
C GLU A 197 3.42 8.93 -10.22
N ARG A 198 2.46 8.35 -9.46
CA ARG A 198 1.15 8.99 -9.24
C ARG A 198 1.24 10.34 -8.54
N LEU A 199 2.12 10.48 -7.55
CA LEU A 199 2.35 11.77 -6.89
C LEU A 199 2.98 12.80 -7.83
N GLU A 200 3.92 12.39 -8.66
CA GLU A 200 4.55 13.25 -9.66
C GLU A 200 3.54 13.69 -10.74
N GLN A 201 2.70 12.78 -11.22
CA GLN A 201 1.61 13.08 -12.16
C GLN A 201 0.62 14.08 -11.56
N MET A 202 0.20 13.88 -10.30
CA MET A 202 -0.68 14.83 -9.62
C MET A 202 -0.02 16.20 -9.43
N GLN A 203 1.28 16.23 -9.11
CA GLN A 203 2.03 17.47 -8.97
C GLN A 203 2.11 18.23 -10.31
N ALA A 204 2.44 17.53 -11.39
CA ALA A 204 2.47 18.10 -12.73
C ALA A 204 1.10 18.63 -13.17
N LEU A 205 0.03 17.90 -12.85
CA LEU A 205 -1.34 18.34 -13.10
C LEU A 205 -1.68 19.62 -12.33
N ILE A 206 -1.37 19.67 -11.04
CA ILE A 206 -1.56 20.88 -10.22
C ILE A 206 -0.82 22.06 -10.83
N ASP A 207 0.47 21.91 -11.17
CA ASP A 207 1.28 23.00 -11.70
C ASP A 207 0.79 23.45 -13.09
N ARG A 208 0.28 22.52 -13.93
CA ARG A 208 -0.33 22.84 -15.22
C ARG A 208 -1.59 23.69 -15.08
N ILE A 209 -2.49 23.34 -14.15
CA ILE A 209 -3.74 24.09 -13.94
C ILE A 209 -3.48 25.41 -13.19
N ASP A 210 -2.47 25.44 -12.31
CA ASP A 210 -2.05 26.67 -11.65
C ASP A 210 -1.50 27.70 -12.65
N ALA A 211 -0.70 27.24 -13.62
CA ALA A 211 -0.15 28.10 -14.67
C ALA A 211 -1.17 28.54 -15.72
N TRP A 212 -2.24 27.75 -15.95
CA TRP A 212 -3.30 28.13 -16.88
C TRP A 212 -4.26 29.13 -16.27
N GLN A 213 -4.66 30.12 -17.07
CA GLN A 213 -5.71 31.05 -16.74
C GLN A 213 -6.72 31.10 -17.90
N PRO A 214 -8.00 30.76 -17.67
CA PRO A 214 -9.01 30.81 -18.71
C PRO A 214 -9.23 32.23 -19.21
N THR A 215 -9.51 32.33 -20.49
CA THR A 215 -9.79 33.57 -21.24
C THR A 215 -11.17 33.57 -21.89
N ALA A 216 -11.78 32.38 -22.06
CA ALA A 216 -13.15 32.21 -22.52
C ALA A 216 -13.90 31.19 -21.65
N SER A 217 -15.22 31.35 -21.55
CA SER A 217 -16.09 30.43 -20.80
C SER A 217 -16.09 29.01 -21.37
N SER A 218 -15.91 28.88 -22.68
CA SER A 218 -15.84 27.59 -23.41
C SER A 218 -14.68 26.70 -22.95
N GLU A 219 -13.66 27.26 -22.29
CA GLU A 219 -12.54 26.48 -21.75
C GLU A 219 -12.91 25.70 -20.48
N ALA A 220 -14.16 25.78 -19.99
CA ALA A 220 -14.63 25.01 -18.84
C ALA A 220 -14.43 23.50 -18.99
N GLU A 221 -14.62 22.96 -20.21
CA GLU A 221 -14.39 21.55 -20.51
C GLU A 221 -12.95 21.10 -20.22
N TRP A 222 -11.97 22.00 -20.37
CA TRP A 222 -10.57 21.70 -20.08
C TRP A 222 -10.33 21.51 -18.58
N LEU A 223 -10.97 22.34 -17.75
CA LEU A 223 -10.91 22.19 -16.30
C LEU A 223 -11.61 20.92 -15.84
N ASP A 224 -12.75 20.57 -16.44
CA ASP A 224 -13.47 19.33 -16.09
C ASP A 224 -12.64 18.09 -16.45
N LYS A 225 -12.00 18.06 -17.63
CA LYS A 225 -11.03 16.99 -17.98
C LYS A 225 -9.88 16.89 -16.97
N ALA A 226 -9.37 18.02 -16.50
CA ALA A 226 -8.33 18.02 -15.48
C ALA A 226 -8.81 17.48 -14.12
N VAL A 227 -10.08 17.72 -13.75
CA VAL A 227 -10.71 17.13 -12.56
C VAL A 227 -10.91 15.63 -12.69
N ASP A 228 -11.25 15.14 -13.88
CA ASP A 228 -11.33 13.71 -14.16
C ASP A 228 -9.96 13.04 -14.10
N GLU A 229 -8.93 13.67 -14.69
CA GLU A 229 -7.54 13.21 -14.58
C GLU A 229 -7.08 13.12 -13.13
N ALA A 230 -7.36 14.14 -12.30
CA ALA A 230 -7.02 14.13 -10.87
C ALA A 230 -7.73 12.98 -10.13
N SER A 231 -9.00 12.75 -10.46
CA SER A 231 -9.80 11.68 -9.85
C SER A 231 -9.26 10.28 -10.22
N ALA A 232 -8.76 10.11 -11.46
CA ALA A 232 -8.16 8.87 -11.92
C ALA A 232 -6.80 8.54 -11.25
N LEU A 233 -6.11 9.54 -10.68
CA LEU A 233 -4.83 9.35 -9.97
C LEU A 233 -5.01 8.84 -8.53
N GLU A 234 -6.23 8.87 -7.99
CA GLU A 234 -6.52 8.40 -6.63
C GLU A 234 -6.61 6.85 -6.57
N PRO A 235 -6.22 6.22 -5.44
CA PRO A 235 -5.74 6.83 -4.21
C PRO A 235 -4.26 7.24 -4.26
N LEU A 236 -3.96 8.45 -3.82
CA LEU A 236 -2.60 8.92 -3.58
C LEU A 236 -2.04 8.40 -2.24
N PRO A 237 -0.71 8.28 -2.10
CA PRO A 237 -0.06 7.93 -0.84
C PRO A 237 -0.43 8.90 0.28
N SER A 238 -0.60 8.40 1.50
CA SER A 238 -0.88 9.25 2.66
C SER A 238 0.35 10.05 3.10
N GLY A 239 0.12 11.25 3.65
CA GLY A 239 1.18 12.10 4.19
C GLY A 239 0.86 13.60 4.08
N ARG A 240 1.64 14.42 4.80
CA ARG A 240 1.47 15.88 4.82
C ARG A 240 1.58 16.51 3.43
N ARG A 241 2.48 15.99 2.58
CA ARG A 241 2.65 16.46 1.20
C ARG A 241 1.37 16.29 0.39
N THR A 242 0.78 15.10 0.41
CA THR A 242 -0.47 14.78 -0.31
C THR A 242 -1.63 15.63 0.19
N GLU A 243 -1.74 15.85 1.50
CA GLU A 243 -2.76 16.73 2.06
C GLU A 243 -2.60 18.18 1.57
N GLY A 244 -1.37 18.70 1.55
CA GLY A 244 -1.06 20.01 0.99
C GLY A 244 -1.40 20.11 -0.50
N MET A 245 -1.07 19.07 -1.29
CA MET A 245 -1.42 18.99 -2.71
C MET A 245 -2.93 19.00 -2.93
N ARG A 246 -3.70 18.24 -2.15
CA ARG A 246 -5.17 18.24 -2.23
C ARG A 246 -5.75 19.62 -1.91
N LYS A 247 -5.27 20.28 -0.84
CA LYS A 247 -5.71 21.65 -0.50
C LYS A 247 -5.40 22.63 -1.62
N ARG A 248 -4.19 22.58 -2.19
CA ARG A 248 -3.78 23.43 -3.30
C ARG A 248 -4.65 23.17 -4.54
N TRP A 249 -4.86 21.90 -4.90
CA TRP A 249 -5.73 21.49 -6.00
C TRP A 249 -7.15 22.04 -5.85
N THR A 250 -7.79 21.82 -4.70
CA THR A 250 -9.14 22.33 -4.43
C THR A 250 -9.20 23.86 -4.53
N GLY A 251 -8.19 24.56 -4.01
CA GLY A 251 -8.08 26.02 -4.11
C GLY A 251 -7.99 26.51 -5.56
N ILE A 252 -7.11 25.89 -6.36
CA ILE A 252 -6.93 26.22 -7.78
C ILE A 252 -8.23 25.96 -8.56
N VAL A 253 -8.81 24.77 -8.45
CA VAL A 253 -10.04 24.41 -9.16
C VAL A 253 -11.16 25.39 -8.83
N ARG A 254 -11.34 25.74 -7.55
CA ARG A 254 -12.34 26.73 -7.13
C ARG A 254 -12.08 28.08 -7.79
N ALA A 255 -10.85 28.59 -7.74
CA ALA A 255 -10.50 29.87 -8.35
C ALA A 255 -10.70 29.87 -9.88
N ARG A 256 -10.41 28.75 -10.56
CA ARG A 256 -10.62 28.62 -12.01
C ARG A 256 -12.10 28.54 -12.38
N ARG A 257 -12.92 27.79 -11.62
CA ARG A 257 -14.39 27.76 -11.80
C ARG A 257 -14.99 29.15 -11.63
N GLU A 258 -14.60 29.88 -10.59
CA GLU A 258 -15.07 31.24 -10.35
C GLU A 258 -14.69 32.19 -11.49
N ARG A 259 -13.48 32.06 -12.05
CA ARG A 259 -13.07 32.86 -13.21
C ARG A 259 -13.88 32.52 -14.47
N LEU A 260 -14.11 31.23 -14.75
CA LEU A 260 -14.94 30.78 -15.88
C LEU A 260 -16.38 31.29 -15.79
N GLU A 261 -16.97 31.27 -14.59
CA GLU A 261 -18.32 31.82 -14.35
C GLU A 261 -18.37 33.34 -14.62
N ARG A 262 -17.34 34.08 -14.19
CA ARG A 262 -17.25 35.52 -14.49
C ARG A 262 -17.06 35.79 -15.99
N LEU A 263 -16.29 34.96 -16.69
CA LEU A 263 -16.12 35.04 -18.14
C LEU A 263 -17.45 34.80 -18.87
N SER A 264 -18.22 33.80 -18.46
CA SER A 264 -19.51 33.52 -19.11
C SER A 264 -20.51 34.67 -18.93
N VAL A 265 -20.56 35.26 -17.74
CA VAL A 265 -21.33 36.49 -17.49
C VAL A 265 -20.85 37.65 -18.37
N ALA A 266 -19.54 37.88 -18.47
CA ALA A 266 -18.99 38.95 -19.30
C ALA A 266 -19.30 38.75 -20.80
N GLU A 267 -19.26 37.52 -21.29
CA GLU A 267 -19.64 37.16 -22.67
C GLU A 267 -21.13 37.37 -22.94
N VAL A 268 -22.01 37.10 -21.96
CA VAL A 268 -23.44 37.45 -22.04
C VAL A 268 -23.63 38.96 -22.16
N VAL A 269 -22.97 39.76 -21.30
CA VAL A 269 -23.05 41.23 -21.36
C VAL A 269 -22.49 41.73 -22.70
N GLY A 270 -21.39 41.16 -23.18
CA GLY A 270 -20.82 41.48 -24.49
C GLY A 270 -21.81 41.28 -25.63
N ARG A 271 -22.46 40.11 -25.67
CA ARG A 271 -23.54 39.81 -26.63
C ARG A 271 -24.71 40.78 -26.49
N TRP A 272 -25.10 41.14 -25.28
CA TRP A 272 -26.18 42.10 -25.04
C TRP A 272 -25.88 43.50 -25.60
N ARG A 273 -24.62 43.96 -25.53
CA ARG A 273 -24.22 45.24 -26.13
C ARG A 273 -24.43 45.27 -27.64
N GLU A 274 -24.32 44.13 -28.33
CA GLU A 274 -24.64 44.02 -29.76
C GLU A 274 -26.15 44.12 -30.04
N VAL A 275 -27.00 43.82 -29.06
CA VAL A 275 -28.48 43.95 -29.14
C VAL A 275 -28.94 45.40 -28.94
N LYS A 276 -28.09 46.29 -28.39
CA LYS A 276 -28.45 47.70 -28.10
C LYS A 276 -29.08 48.45 -29.28
N PRO A 277 -28.58 48.34 -30.53
CA PRO A 277 -29.22 48.99 -31.68
C PRO A 277 -30.65 48.50 -31.93
N LEU A 278 -30.93 47.21 -31.73
CA LEU A 278 -32.28 46.65 -31.87
C LEU A 278 -33.21 47.20 -30.77
N ILE A 279 -32.72 47.37 -29.55
CA ILE A 279 -33.50 47.97 -28.45
C ILE A 279 -33.88 49.41 -28.79
N LEU A 280 -32.95 50.20 -29.34
CA LEU A 280 -33.23 51.57 -29.77
C LEU A 280 -34.31 51.61 -30.85
N GLN A 281 -34.26 50.71 -31.84
CA GLN A 281 -35.32 50.59 -32.85
C GLN A 281 -36.68 50.23 -32.23
N HIS A 282 -36.69 49.35 -31.23
CA HIS A 282 -37.92 49.06 -30.49
C HIS A 282 -38.45 50.27 -29.72
N LEU A 283 -37.59 51.08 -29.10
CA LEU A 283 -38.00 52.27 -28.37
C LEU A 283 -38.60 53.33 -29.30
N GLU A 284 -38.04 53.51 -30.49
CA GLU A 284 -38.61 54.38 -31.52
C GLU A 284 -40.01 53.91 -31.95
N ALA A 285 -40.17 52.61 -32.23
CA ALA A 285 -41.47 52.04 -32.58
C ALA A 285 -42.48 52.06 -31.42
N ASP A 286 -42.01 51.91 -30.17
CA ASP A 286 -42.84 52.02 -28.96
C ASP A 286 -43.39 53.44 -28.79
N ASP A 287 -42.54 54.47 -28.93
CA ASP A 287 -42.94 55.88 -28.86
C ASP A 287 -43.92 56.26 -29.98
N ASP A 288 -43.73 55.74 -31.19
CA ASP A 288 -44.67 55.92 -32.31
C ASP A 288 -46.04 55.35 -32.00
N CYS A 289 -46.09 54.13 -31.46
CA CYS A 289 -47.34 53.48 -31.11
C CYS A 289 -48.04 54.18 -29.93
N LEU A 290 -47.31 54.50 -28.86
CA LEU A 290 -47.84 55.19 -27.68
C LEU A 290 -48.37 56.60 -27.99
N ALA A 291 -47.79 57.28 -28.99
CA ALA A 291 -48.26 58.57 -29.46
C ALA A 291 -49.43 58.49 -30.45
N GLY A 292 -49.97 57.29 -30.72
CA GLY A 292 -51.08 57.07 -31.64
C GLY A 292 -50.72 57.29 -33.12
N ARG A 293 -49.44 57.17 -33.48
CA ARG A 293 -48.97 57.21 -34.87
C ARG A 293 -49.13 55.83 -35.51
N LEU A 294 -48.05 55.19 -35.95
CA LEU A 294 -48.06 53.86 -36.55
C LEU A 294 -47.48 52.84 -35.55
N CYS A 295 -48.24 51.80 -35.24
CA CYS A 295 -47.73 50.65 -34.49
C CYS A 295 -47.17 49.63 -35.50
N SER A 296 -45.86 49.64 -35.72
CA SER A 296 -45.16 48.69 -36.60
C SER A 296 -44.31 47.69 -35.83
N ASP A 297 -44.15 46.51 -36.40
CA ASP A 297 -43.18 45.52 -35.94
C ASP A 297 -41.76 45.95 -36.30
N VAL A 298 -40.83 45.66 -35.40
CA VAL A 298 -39.39 45.84 -35.64
C VAL A 298 -38.84 44.54 -36.18
N GLU A 299 -38.09 44.60 -37.27
CA GLU A 299 -37.40 43.43 -37.83
C GLU A 299 -36.00 43.25 -37.19
N ILE A 300 -35.56 42.01 -37.04
CA ILE A 300 -34.19 41.72 -36.59
C ILE A 300 -33.23 42.06 -37.73
N PRO A 301 -32.23 42.95 -37.54
CA PRO A 301 -31.24 43.26 -38.56
C PRO A 301 -30.51 41.99 -39.03
N ALA A 302 -30.34 41.82 -40.33
CA ALA A 302 -29.71 40.61 -40.90
C ALA A 302 -28.28 40.34 -40.37
N ALA A 303 -27.58 41.39 -39.91
CA ALA A 303 -26.25 41.29 -39.32
C ALA A 303 -26.25 40.87 -37.85
N LEU A 304 -27.39 40.88 -37.16
CA LEU A 304 -27.52 40.57 -35.74
C LEU A 304 -28.02 39.13 -35.54
N SER A 305 -27.15 38.27 -34.97
CA SER A 305 -27.52 36.89 -34.65
C SER A 305 -27.99 36.76 -33.21
N LEU A 306 -29.29 36.60 -33.01
CA LEU A 306 -29.88 36.40 -31.68
C LEU A 306 -30.03 34.91 -31.31
N PRO A 307 -29.71 34.51 -30.05
CA PRO A 307 -30.11 33.24 -29.48
C PRO A 307 -31.64 33.04 -29.50
N PRO A 308 -32.14 31.78 -29.49
CA PRO A 308 -33.58 31.50 -29.54
C PRO A 308 -34.41 32.22 -28.47
N ALA A 309 -33.92 32.30 -27.23
CA ALA A 309 -34.61 32.99 -26.14
C ALA A 309 -34.77 34.49 -26.41
N LEU A 310 -33.73 35.16 -26.92
CA LEU A 310 -33.79 36.58 -27.29
C LEU A 310 -34.67 36.83 -28.53
N LYS A 311 -34.72 35.89 -29.49
CA LYS A 311 -35.67 35.95 -30.61
C LYS A 311 -37.12 35.87 -30.12
N GLN A 312 -37.39 35.00 -29.16
CA GLN A 312 -38.71 34.89 -28.55
C GLN A 312 -39.08 36.17 -27.79
N ALA A 313 -38.17 36.72 -26.98
CA ALA A 313 -38.37 37.99 -26.29
C ALA A 313 -38.64 39.16 -27.26
N HIS A 314 -37.88 39.23 -28.35
CA HIS A 314 -38.09 40.21 -29.42
C HIS A 314 -39.50 40.12 -30.02
N ALA A 315 -39.96 38.91 -30.37
CA ALA A 315 -41.30 38.68 -30.88
C ALA A 315 -42.39 39.05 -29.86
N GLN A 316 -42.16 38.76 -28.58
CA GLN A 316 -43.06 39.15 -27.49
C GLN A 316 -43.22 40.66 -27.40
N ARG A 317 -42.14 41.45 -27.55
CA ARG A 317 -42.23 42.91 -27.55
C ARG A 317 -43.02 43.46 -28.73
N ASN A 318 -42.82 42.92 -29.93
CA ASN A 318 -43.62 43.28 -31.11
C ASN A 318 -45.11 42.99 -30.89
N ALA A 319 -45.44 41.81 -30.36
CA ALA A 319 -46.81 41.47 -30.00
C ALA A 319 -47.39 42.40 -28.90
N ALA A 320 -46.64 42.69 -27.85
CA ALA A 320 -47.06 43.58 -26.77
C ALA A 320 -47.33 45.02 -27.25
N ARG A 321 -46.69 45.45 -28.34
CA ARG A 321 -46.97 46.76 -28.96
C ARG A 321 -48.37 46.84 -29.56
N HIS A 322 -48.93 45.72 -30.00
CA HIS A 322 -50.27 45.65 -30.58
C HIS A 322 -51.39 45.58 -29.52
N ASP A 323 -51.04 45.21 -28.29
CA ASP A 323 -51.92 45.18 -27.13
C ASP A 323 -51.18 45.73 -25.90
N PRO A 324 -51.02 47.07 -25.80
CA PRO A 324 -50.11 47.68 -24.84
C PRO A 324 -50.62 47.56 -23.41
N ALA A 325 -49.76 47.02 -22.54
CA ALA A 325 -50.01 47.02 -21.10
C ALA A 325 -50.06 48.47 -20.54
N PRO A 326 -50.73 48.70 -19.39
CA PRO A 326 -50.73 49.99 -18.73
C PRO A 326 -49.32 50.50 -18.44
N ALA A 327 -49.10 51.81 -18.58
CA ALA A 327 -47.78 52.42 -18.39
C ALA A 327 -47.19 52.17 -16.99
N GLU A 328 -48.02 52.10 -15.95
CA GLU A 328 -47.60 51.78 -14.58
C GLU A 328 -47.04 50.35 -14.47
N GLU A 329 -47.66 49.38 -15.15
CA GLU A 329 -47.21 47.98 -15.16
C GLU A 329 -45.88 47.83 -15.91
N VAL A 330 -45.71 48.54 -17.03
CA VAL A 330 -44.44 48.58 -17.76
C VAL A 330 -43.32 49.20 -16.91
N ALA A 331 -43.62 50.27 -16.18
CA ALA A 331 -42.66 50.89 -15.25
C ALA A 331 -42.27 49.95 -14.10
N GLU A 332 -43.23 49.23 -13.52
CA GLU A 332 -42.96 48.24 -12.47
C GLU A 332 -42.09 47.09 -12.98
N ARG A 333 -42.37 46.57 -14.19
CA ARG A 333 -41.54 45.53 -14.83
C ARG A 333 -40.10 46.00 -15.04
N LEU A 334 -39.89 47.22 -15.53
CA LEU A 334 -38.55 47.79 -15.72
C LEU A 334 -37.80 47.96 -14.39
N ALA A 335 -38.46 48.53 -13.38
CA ALA A 335 -37.88 48.69 -12.05
C ALA A 335 -37.52 47.32 -11.44
N ARG A 336 -38.40 46.31 -11.57
CA ARG A 336 -38.13 44.94 -11.11
C ARG A 336 -36.90 44.34 -11.80
N LEU A 337 -36.75 44.52 -13.11
CA LEU A 337 -35.60 44.01 -13.87
C LEU A 337 -34.29 44.72 -13.47
N ARG A 338 -34.33 46.03 -13.23
CA ARG A 338 -33.19 46.78 -12.69
C ARG A 338 -32.78 46.26 -11.31
N VAL A 339 -33.73 46.07 -10.40
CA VAL A 339 -33.46 45.51 -9.07
C VAL A 339 -32.91 44.09 -9.15
N HIS A 340 -33.39 43.28 -10.11
CA HIS A 340 -32.85 41.94 -10.35
C HIS A 340 -31.39 42.01 -10.85
N LEU A 341 -31.07 42.89 -11.78
CA LEU A 341 -29.68 43.14 -12.20
C LEU A 341 -28.81 43.66 -11.06
N ALA A 342 -29.33 44.53 -10.19
CA ALA A 342 -28.62 45.03 -9.02
C ALA A 342 -28.28 43.90 -8.04
N LEU A 343 -29.22 42.97 -7.81
CA LEU A 343 -28.99 41.75 -7.04
C LEU A 343 -27.92 40.86 -7.67
N LEU A 344 -27.98 40.65 -8.99
CA LEU A 344 -26.97 39.88 -9.73
C LEU A 344 -25.60 40.53 -9.66
N ALA A 345 -25.52 41.87 -9.70
CA ALA A 345 -24.28 42.63 -9.64
C ALA A 345 -23.77 42.88 -8.21
N GLY A 346 -24.51 42.46 -7.18
CA GLY A 346 -24.17 42.67 -5.78
C GLY A 346 -24.17 44.16 -5.37
N HIS A 347 -24.89 45.02 -6.09
CA HIS A 347 -25.00 46.44 -5.79
C HIS A 347 -26.02 46.71 -4.67
N PRO A 348 -25.81 47.74 -3.84
CA PRO A 348 -26.77 48.13 -2.82
C PRO A 348 -28.07 48.61 -3.46
N ILE A 349 -29.21 48.18 -2.93
CA ILE A 349 -30.54 48.55 -3.42
C ILE A 349 -31.07 49.67 -2.54
N GLY A 350 -31.63 50.71 -3.17
CA GLY A 350 -32.20 51.85 -2.46
C GLY A 350 -33.46 51.47 -1.67
N HIS A 351 -33.79 52.24 -0.63
CA HIS A 351 -34.94 51.97 0.24
C HIS A 351 -36.29 51.89 -0.50
N GLN A 352 -36.42 52.58 -1.65
CA GLN A 352 -37.64 52.60 -2.46
C GLN A 352 -37.88 51.27 -3.21
N ASP A 353 -36.82 50.50 -3.44
CA ASP A 353 -36.83 49.24 -4.20
C ASP A 353 -36.78 47.98 -3.30
N GLU A 354 -36.72 48.16 -1.98
CA GLU A 354 -36.67 47.05 -1.01
C GLU A 354 -37.85 46.07 -1.13
N PRO A 355 -39.11 46.50 -1.41
CA PRO A 355 -40.21 45.57 -1.66
C PRO A 355 -39.97 44.67 -2.89
N LEU A 356 -39.44 45.24 -3.98
CA LEU A 356 -39.11 44.49 -5.21
C LEU A 356 -37.97 43.51 -4.96
N ARG A 357 -36.96 43.91 -4.18
CA ARG A 357 -35.86 43.05 -3.76
C ARG A 357 -36.36 41.80 -3.04
N LEU A 358 -37.24 41.97 -2.04
CA LEU A 358 -37.79 40.85 -1.28
C LEU A 358 -38.63 39.92 -2.18
N ALA A 359 -39.44 40.48 -3.07
CA ALA A 359 -40.21 39.70 -4.03
C ALA A 359 -39.31 38.83 -4.93
N ILE A 360 -38.25 39.41 -5.50
CA ILE A 360 -37.30 38.68 -6.35
C ILE A 360 -36.55 37.59 -5.55
N GLN A 361 -36.20 37.86 -4.28
CA GLN A 361 -35.56 36.86 -3.42
C GLN A 361 -36.50 35.69 -3.09
N VAL A 362 -37.78 35.96 -2.86
CA VAL A 362 -38.80 34.91 -2.63
C VAL A 362 -38.98 34.07 -3.90
N ASP A 363 -39.08 34.70 -5.07
CA ASP A 363 -39.23 33.99 -6.34
C ASP A 363 -38.01 33.09 -6.62
N ARG A 364 -36.80 33.61 -6.39
CA ARG A 364 -35.57 32.81 -6.47
C ARG A 364 -35.57 31.62 -5.51
N LEU A 365 -36.06 31.80 -4.28
CA LEU A 365 -36.16 30.71 -3.29
C LEU A 365 -37.18 29.65 -3.72
N ASN A 366 -38.33 30.07 -4.25
CA ASN A 366 -39.36 29.16 -4.74
C ASN A 366 -38.89 28.36 -5.96
N ASP A 367 -38.18 29.02 -6.88
CA ASP A 367 -37.61 28.38 -8.08
C ASP A 367 -36.41 27.46 -7.72
N SER A 368 -35.73 27.72 -6.60
CA SER A 368 -34.55 26.94 -6.16
C SER A 368 -34.85 25.53 -5.61
N LEU A 369 -36.13 25.13 -5.51
CA LEU A 369 -36.53 23.80 -5.02
C LEU A 369 -36.14 22.63 -5.96
N GLY A 370 -35.63 22.92 -7.16
CA GLY A 370 -35.06 21.94 -8.10
C GLY A 370 -33.54 22.03 -8.25
N GLN A 371 -33.06 23.09 -8.89
CA GLN A 371 -31.65 23.48 -9.02
C GLN A 371 -31.60 25.00 -9.17
N ALA A 372 -30.73 25.67 -8.40
CA ALA A 372 -30.52 27.10 -8.57
C ALA A 372 -29.92 27.37 -9.97
N PRO A 373 -30.52 28.25 -10.80
CA PRO A 373 -29.96 28.62 -12.09
C PRO A 373 -28.56 29.21 -11.93
N SER A 374 -27.69 29.03 -12.94
CA SER A 374 -26.38 29.69 -12.91
C SER A 374 -26.57 31.20 -13.02
N ARG A 375 -25.57 31.97 -12.56
CA ARG A 375 -25.60 33.44 -12.70
C ARG A 375 -25.73 33.89 -14.15
N GLU A 376 -25.18 33.10 -15.09
CA GLU A 376 -25.36 33.28 -16.53
C GLU A 376 -26.82 33.08 -16.94
N ASP A 377 -27.45 31.98 -16.54
CA ASP A 377 -28.85 31.68 -16.89
C ASP A 377 -29.80 32.76 -16.35
N GLU A 378 -29.58 33.20 -15.11
CA GLU A 378 -30.34 34.29 -14.51
C GLU A 378 -30.17 35.60 -15.28
N LEU A 379 -28.93 35.95 -15.65
CA LEU A 379 -28.67 37.14 -16.45
C LEU A 379 -29.34 37.05 -17.82
N ILE A 380 -29.22 35.92 -18.53
CA ILE A 380 -29.88 35.69 -19.82
C ILE A 380 -31.39 35.87 -19.69
N SER A 381 -31.99 35.32 -18.63
CA SER A 381 -33.42 35.46 -18.35
C SER A 381 -33.82 36.91 -18.17
N VAL A 382 -33.09 37.66 -17.32
CA VAL A 382 -33.37 39.09 -17.07
C VAL A 382 -33.22 39.92 -18.34
N LEU A 383 -32.19 39.66 -19.16
CA LEU A 383 -32.00 40.35 -20.44
C LEU A 383 -33.09 40.02 -21.47
N CYS A 384 -33.58 38.78 -21.48
CA CYS A 384 -34.74 38.41 -22.31
C CYS A 384 -35.99 39.16 -21.87
N TRP A 385 -36.28 39.22 -20.57
CA TRP A 385 -37.42 40.00 -20.06
C TRP A 385 -37.28 41.50 -20.31
N LEU A 386 -36.07 42.04 -20.22
CA LEU A 386 -35.78 43.43 -20.56
C LEU A 386 -36.05 43.72 -22.04
N LEU A 387 -35.65 42.80 -22.94
CA LEU A 387 -35.96 42.93 -24.36
C LEU A 387 -37.46 42.77 -24.65
N ALA A 388 -38.15 41.86 -23.95
CA ALA A 388 -39.59 41.59 -24.14
C ALA A 388 -40.49 42.70 -23.60
N THR A 389 -39.99 43.52 -22.67
CA THR A 389 -40.77 44.60 -22.06
C THR A 389 -41.05 45.72 -23.07
N GLY A 390 -42.32 45.97 -23.34
CA GLY A 390 -42.80 47.06 -24.18
C GLY A 390 -44.33 47.09 -24.32
N PRO A 391 -44.89 48.16 -24.91
CA PRO A 391 -44.15 49.33 -25.39
C PRO A 391 -43.65 50.21 -24.23
N VAL A 392 -42.37 50.60 -24.31
CA VAL A 392 -41.72 51.45 -23.31
C VAL A 392 -41.61 52.88 -23.85
N SER A 393 -42.14 53.86 -23.12
CA SER A 393 -41.94 55.26 -23.50
C SER A 393 -40.48 55.69 -23.27
N ARG A 394 -40.00 56.64 -24.07
CA ARG A 394 -38.65 57.22 -23.90
C ARG A 394 -38.40 57.74 -22.48
N GLN A 395 -39.39 58.34 -21.83
CA GLN A 395 -39.23 58.83 -20.47
C GLN A 395 -39.02 57.69 -19.46
N GLN A 396 -39.72 56.56 -19.62
CA GLN A 396 -39.52 55.38 -18.76
C GLN A 396 -38.14 54.76 -18.99
N TRP A 397 -37.70 54.66 -20.25
CA TRP A 397 -36.38 54.12 -20.57
C TRP A 397 -35.24 55.00 -20.05
N GLU A 398 -35.32 56.33 -20.23
CA GLU A 398 -34.29 57.27 -19.78
C GLU A 398 -34.07 57.27 -18.26
N ARG A 399 -35.10 56.92 -17.47
CA ARG A 399 -34.99 56.77 -16.01
C ARG A 399 -34.14 55.57 -15.60
N GLU A 400 -34.20 54.49 -16.36
CA GLU A 400 -33.60 53.20 -15.97
C GLU A 400 -32.27 52.93 -16.68
N VAL A 401 -32.10 53.42 -17.92
CA VAL A 401 -30.99 53.03 -18.82
C VAL A 401 -29.61 53.31 -18.24
N GLN A 402 -29.41 54.40 -17.51
CA GLN A 402 -28.11 54.74 -16.93
C GLN A 402 -27.70 53.73 -15.85
N GLU A 403 -28.63 53.34 -14.99
CA GLU A 403 -28.37 52.35 -13.93
C GLU A 403 -28.24 50.95 -14.54
N LEU A 404 -29.08 50.60 -15.52
CA LEU A 404 -28.99 49.33 -16.24
C LEU A 404 -27.63 49.16 -16.94
N ASP A 405 -27.16 50.17 -17.68
CA ASP A 405 -25.85 50.15 -18.34
C ASP A 405 -24.73 50.03 -17.29
N ALA A 406 -24.79 50.77 -16.18
CA ALA A 406 -23.79 50.70 -15.12
C ALA A 406 -23.73 49.32 -14.42
N LEU A 407 -24.88 48.70 -14.17
CA LEU A 407 -24.98 47.37 -13.57
C LEU A 407 -24.39 46.30 -14.50
N LEU A 408 -24.71 46.37 -15.80
CA LEU A 408 -24.17 45.46 -16.81
C LEU A 408 -22.66 45.65 -17.00
N ASP A 409 -22.18 46.89 -16.99
CA ASP A 409 -20.76 47.18 -17.04
C ASP A 409 -20.03 46.59 -15.83
N GLY A 410 -20.60 46.72 -14.61
CA GLY A 410 -20.08 46.10 -13.39
C GLY A 410 -20.03 44.57 -13.47
N LEU A 411 -21.05 43.94 -14.06
CA LEU A 411 -21.08 42.49 -14.29
C LEU A 411 -20.03 42.01 -15.29
N SER A 412 -19.64 42.86 -16.25
CA SER A 412 -18.64 42.54 -17.28
C SER A 412 -17.18 42.75 -16.85
N GLN A 413 -16.94 43.35 -15.68
CA GLN A 413 -15.58 43.62 -15.19
C GLN A 413 -14.89 42.33 -14.75
N LEU A 414 -13.85 41.94 -15.47
CA LEU A 414 -12.97 40.84 -15.11
C LEU A 414 -11.79 41.38 -14.30
N PRO A 415 -11.42 40.77 -13.15
CA PRO A 415 -10.16 41.09 -12.51
C PRO A 415 -8.99 40.73 -13.44
N PRO A 416 -7.84 41.41 -13.32
CA PRO A 416 -6.67 41.09 -14.11
C PRO A 416 -6.27 39.61 -13.94
N PRO A 417 -5.72 38.99 -14.99
CA PRO A 417 -5.33 37.58 -15.04
C PRO A 417 -4.63 37.05 -13.79
#